data_AF-A0A2M8AY72-F1
#
_entry.id   AF-A0A2M8AY72-F1
#
_cell.length_a   1.000
_cell.length_b   1.000
_cell.length_c   1.000
_cell.angle_alpha   90.00
_cell.angle_beta   90.00
_cell.angle_gamma   90.00
#
_symmetry.space_group_name_H-M   'P 1'
#
loop_
_entity.id
_entity.type
_entity.pdbx_description
1 polymer ?
#
loop_
_entity_poly.entity_id
_entity_poly.type
_entity_poly.pdbx_seq_one_letter_code
_entity_poly.pdbx_strand_id
1 'polypeptide(L)'
;PGSSFQKIIFIFSSAINFLIRPSMNPFDVIVVGGGPAGSASAIFLALKGYRVALLDRAKFPRDKVCGEFISPGADPILAELGVLDSMESACETRLQGVAVSAYEKEGFCADYPPLSGRSMTSLSLQRTIFDSILWNRAGEVGVERFEGFQVADLVFEDGRVAGVSGWDVSRVAFNMRAQVVIDAGGRNAVSLRRLGLKKSAKTTGRLALAAHWEGVPEHISHCHMHISPPGYTGLAEVAPGKVNIVLVGAASHFLPLPEAAYEEAIKARLPEGIVAVNVQAFRAGRALLQPVDR
;
A
#
# COMPACT_ATOMS: atom_id res chain seq x y z
N PRO A 1 -12.59 -31.58 61.25
CA PRO A 1 -13.19 -30.32 61.78
C PRO A 1 -12.09 -29.28 62.06
N GLY A 2 -11.90 -28.18 61.35
CA GLY A 2 -12.61 -27.55 60.25
C GLY A 2 -11.89 -26.22 59.96
N SER A 3 -11.99 -25.78 58.71
CA SER A 3 -11.83 -24.40 58.20
C SER A 3 -10.56 -23.59 58.52
N SER A 4 -9.81 -23.24 57.48
CA SER A 4 -9.78 -21.83 57.02
C SER A 4 -9.20 -21.71 55.61
N PHE A 5 -10.01 -21.13 54.72
CA PHE A 5 -9.66 -20.67 53.38
C PHE A 5 -8.51 -19.66 53.43
N GLN A 6 -7.46 -19.85 52.62
CA GLN A 6 -6.60 -18.75 52.18
C GLN A 6 -6.36 -18.82 50.66
N LYS A 7 -6.96 -17.81 50.02
CA LYS A 7 -6.82 -17.28 48.66
C LYS A 7 -5.59 -17.76 47.86
N ILE A 8 -5.85 -18.44 46.74
CA ILE A 8 -4.90 -18.60 45.64
C ILE A 8 -4.83 -17.26 44.90
N ILE A 9 -3.69 -16.58 45.00
CA ILE A 9 -3.31 -15.45 44.15
C ILE A 9 -2.51 -16.03 42.98
N PHE A 10 -3.08 -16.00 41.77
CA PHE A 10 -2.32 -16.28 40.55
C PHE A 10 -1.43 -15.07 40.22
N ILE A 11 -0.15 -15.17 40.55
CA ILE A 11 0.89 -14.30 39.99
C ILE A 11 1.37 -14.98 38.71
N PHE A 12 1.01 -14.43 37.55
CA PHE A 12 1.63 -14.80 36.28
C PHE A 12 3.09 -14.33 36.28
N SER A 13 4.00 -15.22 36.67
CA SER A 13 5.44 -15.04 36.45
C SER A 13 5.81 -15.63 35.09
N SER A 14 6.36 -14.77 34.24
CA SER A 14 6.90 -15.04 32.92
C SER A 14 8.15 -15.93 33.00
N ALA A 15 7.96 -17.25 33.13
CA ALA A 15 9.02 -18.23 32.91
C ALA A 15 8.41 -19.63 32.77
N ILE A 16 7.84 -19.94 31.60
CA ILE A 16 7.46 -21.32 31.28
C ILE A 16 8.65 -22.00 30.61
N ASN A 17 9.14 -23.03 31.30
CA ASN A 17 10.15 -23.98 30.86
C ASN A 17 9.88 -24.49 29.44
N PHE A 18 10.86 -24.27 28.56
CA PHE A 18 10.95 -24.84 27.22
C PHE A 18 11.41 -26.30 27.33
N LEU A 19 10.47 -27.21 27.61
CA LEU A 19 10.69 -28.64 27.38
C LEU A 19 10.58 -28.90 25.86
N ILE A 20 11.65 -29.45 25.32
CA ILE A 20 11.97 -29.67 23.91
C ILE A 20 10.77 -30.29 23.15
N ARG A 21 10.10 -29.46 22.35
CA ARG A 21 9.37 -29.90 21.14
C ARG A 21 10.27 -29.58 19.93
N PRO A 22 10.32 -30.42 18.89
CA PRO A 22 11.00 -30.04 17.66
C PRO A 22 10.40 -28.72 17.18
N SER A 23 11.27 -27.77 16.81
CA SER A 23 10.96 -26.38 16.46
C SER A 23 9.72 -26.26 15.57
N MET A 24 8.55 -26.10 16.17
CA MET A 24 7.34 -25.77 15.43
C MET A 24 7.49 -24.31 15.05
N ASN A 25 7.80 -24.05 13.78
CA ASN A 25 7.61 -22.70 13.25
C ASN A 25 6.17 -22.28 13.54
N PRO A 26 5.95 -21.13 14.20
CA PRO A 26 4.60 -20.65 14.48
C PRO A 26 3.85 -20.34 13.17
N PHE A 27 4.58 -20.04 12.10
CA PHE A 27 4.03 -19.68 10.80
C PHE A 27 4.47 -20.65 9.70
N ASP A 28 3.53 -20.95 8.81
CA ASP A 28 3.81 -21.67 7.57
C ASP A 28 4.39 -20.69 6.53
N VAL A 29 3.85 -19.47 6.49
CA VAL A 29 4.25 -18.41 5.56
C VAL A 29 4.48 -17.08 6.30
N ILE A 30 5.58 -16.41 5.96
CA ILE A 30 5.80 -15.01 6.31
C ILE A 30 5.63 -14.15 5.05
N VAL A 31 4.79 -13.13 5.13
CA VAL A 31 4.60 -12.12 4.09
C VAL A 31 5.21 -10.80 4.54
N VAL A 32 6.10 -10.23 3.73
CA VAL A 32 6.79 -8.97 4.02
C VAL A 32 6.14 -7.85 3.21
N GLY A 33 5.54 -6.87 3.89
CA GLY A 33 4.89 -5.69 3.33
C GLY A 33 3.37 -5.82 3.27
N GLY A 34 2.65 -5.07 4.11
CA GLY A 34 1.18 -4.95 4.18
C GLY A 34 0.58 -4.03 3.13
N GLY A 35 1.18 -3.95 1.94
CA GLY A 35 0.54 -3.32 0.79
C GLY A 35 -0.49 -4.25 0.13
N PRO A 36 -1.14 -3.80 -0.96
CA PRO A 36 -2.17 -4.58 -1.63
C PRO A 36 -1.75 -6.01 -1.97
N ALA A 37 -0.53 -6.17 -2.51
CA ALA A 37 0.01 -7.48 -2.86
C ALA A 37 0.21 -8.39 -1.64
N GLY A 38 0.76 -7.87 -0.54
CA GLY A 38 1.04 -8.68 0.64
C GLY A 38 -0.22 -9.00 1.45
N SER A 39 -1.10 -8.03 1.65
CA SER A 39 -2.39 -8.26 2.32
C SER A 39 -3.25 -9.24 1.54
N ALA A 40 -3.36 -9.10 0.20
CA ALA A 40 -4.07 -10.06 -0.63
C ALA A 40 -3.47 -11.47 -0.53
N SER A 41 -2.14 -11.58 -0.63
CA SER A 41 -1.44 -12.88 -0.51
C SER A 41 -1.70 -13.53 0.86
N ALA A 42 -1.62 -12.74 1.93
CA ALA A 42 -1.85 -13.23 3.28
C ALA A 42 -3.29 -13.69 3.51
N ILE A 43 -4.27 -12.92 3.04
CA ILE A 43 -5.70 -13.28 3.12
C ILE A 43 -5.97 -14.58 2.36
N PHE A 44 -5.50 -14.70 1.11
CA PHE A 44 -5.70 -15.92 0.32
C PHE A 44 -5.12 -17.15 1.00
N LEU A 45 -3.91 -17.05 1.55
CA LEU A 45 -3.27 -18.16 2.25
C LEU A 45 -3.99 -18.52 3.56
N ALA A 46 -4.41 -17.53 4.34
CA ALA A 46 -5.16 -17.76 5.57
C ALA A 46 -6.52 -18.43 5.28
N LEU A 47 -7.23 -18.01 4.23
CA LEU A 47 -8.47 -18.66 3.78
C LEU A 47 -8.27 -20.11 3.32
N LYS A 48 -7.04 -20.51 2.97
CA LYS A 48 -6.67 -21.91 2.69
C LYS A 48 -6.16 -22.68 3.92
N GLY A 49 -6.18 -22.07 5.10
CA GLY A 49 -5.84 -22.71 6.37
C GLY A 49 -4.36 -22.63 6.77
N TYR A 50 -3.55 -21.83 6.08
CA TYR A 50 -2.14 -21.64 6.46
C TYR A 50 -2.01 -20.65 7.63
N ARG A 51 -1.04 -20.86 8.51
CA ARG A 51 -0.65 -19.90 9.56
C ARG A 51 0.26 -18.84 8.95
N VAL A 52 -0.25 -17.62 8.83
CA VAL A 52 0.44 -16.53 8.12
C VAL A 52 0.81 -15.41 9.08
N ALA A 53 2.07 -14.96 9.01
CA ALA A 53 2.49 -13.69 9.58
C ALA A 53 2.62 -12.64 8.47
N LEU A 54 2.04 -11.46 8.66
CA LEU A 54 2.16 -10.30 7.77
C LEU A 54 2.87 -9.17 8.50
N LEU A 55 4.09 -8.84 8.05
CA LEU A 55 4.92 -7.80 8.67
C LEU A 55 4.95 -6.55 7.78
N ASP A 56 4.73 -5.38 8.36
CA ASP A 56 5.00 -4.10 7.71
C ASP A 56 5.76 -3.17 8.67
N ARG A 57 6.62 -2.32 8.11
CA ARG A 57 7.37 -1.31 8.87
C ARG A 57 6.51 -0.12 9.28
N ALA A 58 5.39 0.11 8.60
CA ALA A 58 4.48 1.20 8.90
C ALA A 58 3.42 0.77 9.93
N LYS A 59 2.76 1.75 10.53
CA LYS A 59 1.50 1.59 11.26
C LYS A 59 0.35 1.97 10.35
N PHE A 60 -0.76 1.26 10.43
CA PHE A 60 -1.97 1.50 9.65
C PHE A 60 -3.00 2.28 10.49
N PRO A 61 -3.81 3.16 9.88
CA PRO A 61 -3.80 3.54 8.46
C PRO A 61 -2.49 4.25 8.06
N ARG A 62 -2.00 3.98 6.86
CA ARG A 62 -0.78 4.62 6.33
C ARG A 62 -1.03 5.26 4.98
N ASP A 63 -0.36 6.37 4.75
CA ASP A 63 -0.38 7.01 3.45
C ASP A 63 0.67 6.40 2.49
N LYS A 64 0.41 6.52 1.19
CA LYS A 64 1.35 6.16 0.12
C LYS A 64 0.95 6.82 -1.20
N VAL A 65 1.86 7.63 -1.74
CA VAL A 65 1.75 8.23 -3.09
C VAL A 65 1.26 7.22 -4.13
N CYS A 66 0.10 7.53 -4.72
CA CYS A 66 -0.62 6.73 -5.69
C CYS A 66 -1.56 7.66 -6.50
N GLY A 67 -1.91 7.25 -7.72
CA GLY A 67 -2.97 7.91 -8.48
C GLY A 67 -4.38 7.47 -8.09
N GLU A 68 -4.49 6.66 -7.04
CA GLU A 68 -5.74 6.27 -6.35
C GLU A 68 -6.84 5.65 -7.22
N PHE A 69 -6.50 5.31 -8.45
CA PHE A 69 -7.32 4.60 -9.42
C PHE A 69 -7.09 3.08 -9.36
N ILE A 70 -8.17 2.30 -9.30
CA ILE A 70 -8.14 0.84 -9.34
C ILE A 70 -9.01 0.34 -10.49
N SER A 71 -8.39 -0.37 -11.43
CA SER A 71 -9.07 -0.85 -12.64
C SER A 71 -10.25 -1.80 -12.33
N PRO A 72 -11.26 -1.89 -13.21
CA PRO A 72 -12.41 -2.78 -13.00
C PRO A 72 -12.02 -4.27 -12.90
N GLY A 73 -10.88 -4.65 -13.48
CA GLY A 73 -10.34 -6.01 -13.38
C GLY A 73 -9.91 -6.43 -11.96
N ALA A 74 -9.85 -5.50 -11.01
CA ALA A 74 -9.58 -5.81 -9.61
C ALA A 74 -10.81 -6.30 -8.85
N ASP A 75 -12.03 -5.96 -9.30
CA ASP A 75 -13.27 -6.28 -8.57
C ASP A 75 -13.41 -7.78 -8.27
N PRO A 76 -13.19 -8.72 -9.21
CA PRO A 76 -13.28 -10.14 -8.91
C PRO A 76 -12.29 -10.59 -7.83
N ILE A 77 -11.08 -10.02 -7.82
CA ILE A 77 -10.04 -10.34 -6.82
C ILE A 77 -10.46 -9.78 -5.46
N LEU A 78 -10.95 -8.53 -5.41
CA LEU A 78 -11.43 -7.90 -4.18
C LEU A 78 -12.65 -8.63 -3.61
N ALA A 79 -13.53 -9.16 -4.46
CA ALA A 79 -14.67 -9.98 -4.06
C ALA A 79 -14.20 -11.32 -3.46
N GLU A 80 -13.24 -11.99 -4.08
CA GLU A 80 -12.67 -13.25 -3.58
C GLU A 80 -11.96 -13.07 -2.23
N LEU A 81 -11.29 -11.92 -2.03
CA LEU A 81 -10.70 -11.51 -0.76
C LEU A 81 -11.75 -11.16 0.32
N GLY A 82 -13.01 -10.96 -0.09
CA GLY A 82 -14.10 -10.57 0.79
C GLY A 82 -14.03 -9.12 1.25
N VAL A 83 -13.49 -8.21 0.41
CA VAL A 83 -13.35 -6.78 0.75
C VAL A 83 -14.07 -5.85 -0.21
N LEU A 84 -14.58 -6.34 -1.35
CA LEU A 84 -15.21 -5.49 -2.36
C LEU A 84 -16.34 -4.64 -1.76
N ASP A 85 -17.25 -5.22 -0.98
CA ASP A 85 -18.36 -4.46 -0.37
C ASP A 85 -17.89 -3.36 0.59
N SER A 86 -16.81 -3.61 1.33
CA SER A 86 -16.19 -2.59 2.20
C SER A 86 -15.54 -1.47 1.38
N MET A 87 -14.93 -1.81 0.24
CA MET A 87 -14.37 -0.82 -0.69
C MET A 87 -15.47 0.01 -1.33
N GLU A 88 -16.57 -0.60 -1.76
CA GLU A 88 -17.75 0.08 -2.30
C GLU A 88 -18.36 1.02 -1.26
N SER A 89 -18.50 0.56 -0.03
CA SER A 89 -19.04 1.38 1.07
C SER A 89 -18.16 2.60 1.40
N ALA A 90 -16.85 2.50 1.13
CA ALA A 90 -15.90 3.58 1.35
C ALA A 90 -15.65 4.42 0.08
N CYS A 91 -16.14 4.00 -1.08
CA CYS A 91 -15.96 4.66 -2.37
C CYS A 91 -17.25 5.38 -2.73
N GLU A 92 -17.27 6.69 -2.52
CA GLU A 92 -18.48 7.49 -2.78
C GLU A 92 -18.84 7.54 -4.27
N THR A 93 -17.89 7.33 -5.17
CA THR A 93 -18.15 7.30 -6.61
C THR A 93 -17.18 6.40 -7.36
N ARG A 94 -17.72 5.59 -8.28
CA ARG A 94 -16.93 4.82 -9.24
C ARG A 94 -16.76 5.59 -10.55
N LEU A 95 -15.60 5.43 -11.17
CA LEU A 95 -15.28 6.03 -12.46
C LEU A 95 -15.76 5.12 -13.59
N GLN A 96 -16.46 5.69 -14.58
CA GLN A 96 -17.13 4.99 -15.67
C GLN A 96 -16.18 4.59 -16.80
N GLY A 97 -15.00 5.21 -16.87
CA GLY A 97 -14.07 5.00 -17.97
C GLY A 97 -12.76 5.74 -17.80
N VAL A 98 -12.08 5.91 -18.94
CA VAL A 98 -10.82 6.66 -19.05
C VAL A 98 -10.96 7.78 -20.08
N ALA A 99 -10.37 8.93 -19.78
CA ALA A 99 -10.23 10.04 -20.70
C ALA A 99 -8.74 10.32 -20.92
N VAL A 100 -8.28 10.27 -22.16
CA VAL A 100 -6.89 10.55 -22.52
C VAL A 100 -6.87 11.75 -23.44
N SER A 101 -5.99 12.71 -23.16
CA SER A 101 -5.79 13.87 -24.04
C SER A 101 -4.31 14.19 -24.19
N ALA A 102 -3.96 14.84 -25.29
CA ALA A 102 -2.63 15.38 -25.55
C ALA A 102 -2.69 16.91 -25.74
N TYR A 103 -1.54 17.57 -25.59
CA TYR A 103 -1.37 19.03 -25.72
C TYR A 103 -1.93 19.61 -27.04
N GLU A 104 -2.05 18.82 -28.10
CA GLU A 104 -2.50 19.24 -29.44
C GLU A 104 -3.99 18.96 -29.75
N LYS A 105 -4.83 18.87 -28.70
CA LYS A 105 -6.31 18.69 -28.77
C LYS A 105 -6.82 17.35 -29.32
N GLU A 106 -5.92 16.42 -29.66
CA GLU A 106 -6.30 15.04 -29.90
C GLU A 106 -6.48 14.31 -28.56
N GLY A 107 -7.59 13.59 -28.43
CA GLY A 107 -7.93 12.85 -27.24
C GLY A 107 -9.14 11.96 -27.45
N PHE A 108 -9.39 11.08 -26.50
CA PHE A 108 -10.59 10.28 -26.46
C PHE A 108 -11.10 10.19 -25.03
N CYS A 109 -12.42 10.10 -24.90
CA CYS A 109 -13.09 9.71 -23.68
C CYS A 109 -13.85 8.42 -23.98
N ALA A 110 -13.59 7.37 -23.22
CA ALA A 110 -14.20 6.07 -23.43
C ALA A 110 -14.67 5.49 -22.10
N ASP A 111 -15.95 5.13 -22.07
CA ASP A 111 -16.51 4.29 -21.03
C ASP A 111 -15.93 2.88 -21.12
N TYR A 112 -15.84 2.19 -19.99
CA TYR A 112 -15.48 0.78 -20.06
C TYR A 112 -16.58 -0.01 -20.78
N PRO A 113 -16.21 -0.88 -21.73
CA PRO A 113 -17.18 -1.75 -22.35
C PRO A 113 -17.76 -2.71 -21.29
N PRO A 114 -19.06 -3.04 -21.37
CA PRO A 114 -19.64 -4.03 -20.48
C PRO A 114 -18.97 -5.38 -20.68
N LEU A 115 -18.75 -6.12 -19.59
CA LEU A 115 -18.16 -7.46 -19.61
C LEU A 115 -19.17 -8.46 -19.07
N SER A 116 -19.52 -9.46 -19.89
CA SER A 116 -20.50 -10.50 -19.52
C SER A 116 -21.83 -9.93 -19.01
N GLY A 117 -22.31 -8.84 -19.64
CA GLY A 117 -23.56 -8.16 -19.28
C GLY A 117 -23.50 -7.28 -18.02
N ARG A 118 -22.32 -7.11 -17.41
CA ARG A 118 -22.12 -6.22 -16.25
C ARG A 118 -21.54 -4.89 -16.71
N SER A 119 -22.04 -3.79 -16.13
CA SER A 119 -21.40 -2.48 -16.25
C SER A 119 -20.03 -2.54 -15.57
N MET A 120 -19.01 -2.02 -16.24
CA MET A 120 -17.64 -2.01 -15.74
C MET A 120 -17.31 -0.59 -15.28
N THR A 121 -16.80 -0.46 -14.06
CA THR A 121 -16.40 0.82 -13.48
C THR A 121 -15.17 0.62 -12.61
N SER A 122 -14.42 1.68 -12.33
CA SER A 122 -13.20 1.65 -11.51
C SER A 122 -13.46 2.21 -10.12
N LEU A 123 -12.84 1.63 -9.10
CA LEU A 123 -12.77 2.28 -7.79
C LEU A 123 -11.78 3.43 -7.85
N SER A 124 -12.09 4.48 -7.09
CA SER A 124 -11.19 5.58 -6.81
C SER A 124 -11.13 5.77 -5.30
N LEU A 125 -10.02 5.38 -4.68
CA LEU A 125 -9.89 5.29 -3.23
C LEU A 125 -8.51 5.70 -2.76
N GLN A 126 -8.49 6.51 -1.71
CA GLN A 126 -7.24 6.87 -1.04
C GLN A 126 -6.52 5.65 -0.49
N ARG A 127 -5.19 5.66 -0.57
CA ARG A 127 -4.37 4.52 -0.11
C ARG A 127 -4.45 4.28 1.39
N THR A 128 -4.70 5.31 2.17
CA THR A 128 -5.00 5.23 3.59
C THR A 128 -6.22 4.35 3.86
N ILE A 129 -7.26 4.44 3.03
CA ILE A 129 -8.49 3.65 3.15
C ILE A 129 -8.29 2.25 2.56
N PHE A 130 -7.84 2.18 1.30
CA PHE A 130 -7.69 0.92 0.57
C PHE A 130 -6.74 -0.05 1.28
N ASP A 131 -5.56 0.41 1.70
CA ASP A 131 -4.61 -0.45 2.38
C ASP A 131 -5.14 -0.89 3.76
N SER A 132 -5.89 -0.03 4.46
CA SER A 132 -6.45 -0.34 5.78
C SER A 132 -7.55 -1.39 5.74
N ILE A 133 -8.44 -1.33 4.74
CA ILE A 133 -9.48 -2.35 4.55
C ILE A 133 -8.82 -3.72 4.33
N LEU A 134 -7.81 -3.80 3.45
CA LEU A 134 -7.06 -5.04 3.22
C LEU A 134 -6.28 -5.50 4.46
N TRP A 135 -5.63 -4.57 5.17
CA TRP A 135 -4.89 -4.87 6.39
C TRP A 135 -5.80 -5.42 7.49
N ASN A 136 -6.99 -4.83 7.66
CA ASN A 136 -7.98 -5.29 8.63
C ASN A 136 -8.57 -6.64 8.26
N ARG A 137 -8.92 -6.83 6.99
CA ARG A 137 -9.39 -8.11 6.48
C ARG A 137 -8.41 -9.24 6.76
N ALA A 138 -7.11 -9.00 6.58
CA ALA A 138 -6.09 -9.99 6.91
C ALA A 138 -6.21 -10.48 8.36
N GLY A 139 -6.39 -9.57 9.32
CA GLY A 139 -6.59 -9.92 10.73
C GLY A 139 -7.89 -10.69 10.99
N GLU A 140 -8.99 -10.29 10.34
CA GLU A 140 -10.30 -10.96 10.46
C GLU A 140 -10.27 -12.42 10.01
N VAL A 141 -9.45 -12.76 9.01
CA VAL A 141 -9.28 -14.13 8.52
C VAL A 141 -8.17 -14.91 9.25
N GLY A 142 -7.63 -14.35 10.34
CA GLY A 142 -6.67 -15.03 11.21
C GLY A 142 -5.19 -14.85 10.85
N VAL A 143 -4.83 -13.90 9.98
CA VAL A 143 -3.43 -13.53 9.75
C VAL A 143 -2.89 -12.81 10.99
N GLU A 144 -1.73 -13.22 11.49
CA GLU A 144 -1.04 -12.48 12.55
C GLU A 144 -0.31 -11.28 11.94
N ARG A 145 -0.67 -10.08 12.39
CA ARG A 145 -0.22 -8.82 11.79
C ARG A 145 0.78 -8.12 12.70
N PHE A 146 1.89 -7.70 12.12
CA PHE A 146 2.99 -7.03 12.83
C PHE A 146 3.27 -5.68 12.20
N GLU A 147 2.80 -4.61 12.85
CA GLU A 147 3.07 -3.23 12.46
C GLU A 147 4.38 -2.73 13.08
N GLY A 148 5.10 -1.88 12.35
CA GLY A 148 6.37 -1.35 12.84
C GLY A 148 7.53 -2.34 12.82
N PHE A 149 7.39 -3.46 12.11
CA PHE A 149 8.45 -4.47 11.95
C PHE A 149 9.13 -4.28 10.61
N GLN A 150 10.35 -3.75 10.63
CA GLN A 150 11.16 -3.58 9.43
C GLN A 150 12.00 -4.84 9.18
N VAL A 151 11.57 -5.65 8.22
CA VAL A 151 12.39 -6.74 7.67
C VAL A 151 13.59 -6.14 6.93
N ALA A 152 14.79 -6.55 7.36
CA ALA A 152 16.06 -6.06 6.81
C ALA A 152 16.79 -7.14 6.00
N ASP A 153 16.54 -8.42 6.28
CA ASP A 153 17.22 -9.54 5.63
C ASP A 153 16.37 -10.83 5.60
N LEU A 154 16.77 -11.76 4.74
CA LEU A 154 16.30 -13.14 4.68
C LEU A 154 17.22 -14.04 5.51
N VAL A 155 16.63 -15.00 6.20
CA VAL A 155 17.37 -16.03 6.93
C VAL A 155 17.50 -17.26 6.04
N PHE A 156 18.71 -17.81 5.93
CA PHE A 156 19.00 -18.99 5.11
C PHE A 156 19.39 -20.19 5.97
N GLU A 157 18.90 -21.36 5.61
CA GLU A 157 19.30 -22.66 6.15
C GLU A 157 19.43 -23.63 4.97
N ASP A 158 20.50 -24.43 4.93
CA ASP A 158 20.74 -25.42 3.88
C ASP A 158 20.55 -24.87 2.44
N GLY A 159 20.97 -23.62 2.22
CA GLY A 159 20.87 -22.95 0.92
C GLY A 159 19.47 -22.47 0.52
N ARG A 160 18.45 -22.61 1.38
CA ARG A 160 17.07 -22.12 1.14
C ARG A 160 16.68 -21.01 2.11
N VAL A 161 15.75 -20.16 1.69
CA VAL A 161 15.14 -19.17 2.59
C VAL A 161 14.30 -19.90 3.63
N ALA A 162 14.54 -19.59 4.90
CA ALA A 162 13.92 -20.23 6.07
C ALA A 162 13.27 -19.22 7.02
N GLY A 163 13.20 -17.94 6.63
CA GLY A 163 12.63 -16.87 7.45
C GLY A 163 13.14 -15.49 7.09
N VAL A 164 12.89 -14.56 8.00
CA VAL A 164 13.28 -13.15 7.88
C VAL A 164 13.87 -12.64 9.20
N SER A 165 14.72 -11.63 9.09
CA SER A 165 15.27 -10.92 10.24
C SER A 165 15.20 -9.42 10.04
N GLY A 166 15.09 -8.67 11.14
CA GLY A 166 14.88 -7.24 11.09
C GLY A 166 14.86 -6.59 12.46
N TRP A 167 14.19 -5.45 12.55
CA TRP A 167 14.07 -4.64 13.75
C TRP A 167 12.63 -4.15 13.92
N ASP A 168 12.16 -4.07 15.16
CA ASP A 168 10.90 -3.38 15.47
C ASP A 168 11.11 -1.86 15.62
N VAL A 169 10.04 -1.13 15.97
CA VAL A 169 10.06 0.33 16.20
C VAL A 169 10.99 0.75 17.35
N SER A 170 11.25 -0.14 18.30
CA SER A 170 12.14 0.06 19.45
C SER A 170 13.60 -0.29 19.12
N ARG A 171 13.88 -0.64 17.85
CA ARG A 171 15.18 -1.14 17.35
C ARG A 171 15.62 -2.45 18.00
N VAL A 172 14.68 -3.22 18.53
CA VAL A 172 14.96 -4.57 19.02
C VAL A 172 15.03 -5.50 17.80
N ALA A 173 16.13 -6.26 17.71
CA ALA A 173 16.33 -7.23 16.65
C ALA A 173 15.33 -8.38 16.78
N PHE A 174 14.81 -8.85 15.66
CA PHE A 174 14.00 -10.07 15.61
C PHE A 174 14.47 -11.03 14.53
N ASN A 175 14.15 -12.30 14.74
CA ASN A 175 14.28 -13.36 13.75
C ASN A 175 12.98 -14.18 13.77
N MET A 176 12.32 -14.29 12.62
CA MET A 176 11.10 -15.07 12.46
C MET A 176 11.29 -16.11 11.38
N ARG A 177 10.81 -17.31 11.65
CA ARG A 177 11.03 -18.49 10.82
C ARG A 177 9.73 -18.96 10.18
N ALA A 178 9.80 -19.34 8.92
CA ALA A 178 8.70 -19.91 8.15
C ALA A 178 9.23 -20.80 7.02
N GLN A 179 8.38 -21.69 6.49
CA GLN A 179 8.76 -22.55 5.37
C GLN A 179 8.81 -21.76 4.06
N VAL A 180 7.97 -20.74 3.93
CA VAL A 180 7.89 -19.86 2.75
C VAL A 180 7.93 -18.41 3.19
N VAL A 181 8.66 -17.59 2.43
CA VAL A 181 8.66 -16.12 2.56
C VAL A 181 8.14 -15.52 1.27
N ILE A 182 7.08 -14.72 1.35
CA ILE A 182 6.57 -13.90 0.25
C ILE A 182 7.06 -12.47 0.49
N ASP A 183 7.96 -12.00 -0.36
CA ASP A 183 8.44 -10.62 -0.31
C ASP A 183 7.57 -9.70 -1.16
N ALA A 184 6.58 -9.08 -0.51
CA ALA A 184 5.71 -8.06 -1.06
C ALA A 184 6.18 -6.63 -0.70
N GLY A 185 7.48 -6.43 -0.41
CA GLY A 185 8.08 -5.14 -0.06
C GLY A 185 8.10 -4.10 -1.19
N GLY A 186 7.50 -4.42 -2.33
CA GLY A 186 7.42 -3.57 -3.53
C GLY A 186 8.82 -3.23 -4.05
N ARG A 187 9.05 -1.95 -4.36
CA ARG A 187 10.36 -1.47 -4.86
C ARG A 187 11.51 -1.66 -3.85
N ASN A 188 11.20 -1.80 -2.57
CA ASN A 188 12.18 -1.98 -1.49
C ASN A 188 12.23 -3.43 -1.00
N ALA A 189 11.68 -4.38 -1.78
CA ALA A 189 11.75 -5.80 -1.50
C ALA A 189 13.19 -6.23 -1.20
N VAL A 190 13.37 -6.92 -0.08
CA VAL A 190 14.66 -7.40 0.44
C VAL A 190 15.27 -8.42 -0.51
N SER A 191 14.44 -9.29 -1.08
CA SER A 191 14.77 -10.30 -2.09
C SER A 191 15.44 -9.70 -3.33
N LEU A 192 14.98 -8.54 -3.82
CA LEU A 192 15.59 -7.88 -4.98
C LEU A 192 17.08 -7.59 -4.78
N ARG A 193 17.45 -7.17 -3.56
CA ARG A 193 18.84 -6.92 -3.19
C ARG A 193 19.57 -8.22 -2.85
N ARG A 194 18.98 -9.06 -2.00
CA ARG A 194 19.66 -10.23 -1.43
C ARG A 194 19.86 -11.38 -2.40
N LEU A 195 18.97 -11.51 -3.38
CA LEU A 195 19.05 -12.52 -4.43
C LEU A 195 19.59 -11.95 -5.76
N GLY A 196 20.06 -10.71 -5.79
CA GLY A 196 20.60 -10.08 -7.00
C GLY A 196 19.59 -9.90 -8.14
N LEU A 197 18.29 -9.85 -7.84
CA LEU A 197 17.21 -9.79 -8.84
C LEU A 197 16.96 -8.37 -9.38
N LYS A 198 17.62 -7.35 -8.83
CA LYS A 198 17.44 -5.97 -9.26
C LYS A 198 18.04 -5.76 -10.66
N LYS A 199 17.17 -5.60 -11.66
CA LYS A 199 17.58 -5.17 -13.00
C LYS A 199 17.94 -3.69 -13.00
N SER A 200 19.07 -3.34 -13.63
CA SER A 200 19.41 -1.93 -13.87
C SER A 200 18.47 -1.35 -14.92
N ALA A 201 17.79 -0.24 -14.60
CA ALA A 201 16.96 0.46 -15.57
C ALA A 201 17.85 1.27 -16.52
N LYS A 202 17.67 1.08 -17.83
CA LYS A 202 18.42 1.82 -18.88
C LYS A 202 17.94 3.27 -19.08
N THR A 203 16.91 3.71 -18.37
CA THR A 203 16.27 5.03 -18.58
C THR A 203 16.62 6.01 -17.47
N THR A 204 16.63 7.30 -17.81
CA THR A 204 16.60 8.40 -16.84
C THR A 204 15.33 8.22 -16.00
N GLY A 205 15.47 7.94 -14.70
CA GLY A 205 14.34 7.61 -13.83
C GLY A 205 13.21 8.66 -13.87
N ARG A 206 11.99 8.26 -13.48
CA ARG A 206 10.83 9.16 -13.41
C ARG A 206 10.59 9.67 -11.98
N LEU A 207 10.06 10.88 -11.86
CA LEU A 207 9.52 11.46 -10.63
C LEU A 207 8.00 11.56 -10.77
N ALA A 208 7.27 11.33 -9.68
CA ALA A 208 5.85 11.58 -9.56
C ALA A 208 5.59 12.56 -8.40
N LEU A 209 4.73 13.55 -8.60
CA LEU A 209 4.19 14.42 -7.55
C LEU A 209 2.69 14.12 -7.48
N ALA A 210 2.15 13.85 -6.29
CA ALA A 210 0.72 13.66 -6.09
C ALA A 210 0.16 14.72 -5.15
N ALA A 211 -1.09 15.10 -5.37
CA ALA A 211 -1.83 15.99 -4.48
C ALA A 211 -3.32 15.66 -4.49
N HIS A 212 -4.01 16.00 -3.40
CA HIS A 212 -5.48 16.07 -3.39
C HIS A 212 -5.93 17.51 -3.49
N TRP A 213 -6.80 17.79 -4.46
CA TRP A 213 -7.49 19.07 -4.62
C TRP A 213 -8.91 18.94 -4.07
N GLU A 214 -9.33 19.92 -3.29
CA GLU A 214 -10.69 20.06 -2.76
C GLU A 214 -11.35 21.31 -3.33
N GLY A 215 -12.69 21.27 -3.43
CA GLY A 215 -13.48 22.36 -4.01
C GLY A 215 -13.60 22.31 -5.54
N VAL A 216 -13.31 21.15 -6.15
CA VAL A 216 -13.51 20.97 -7.60
C VAL A 216 -15.01 21.01 -7.88
N PRO A 217 -15.53 21.99 -8.66
CA PRO A 217 -16.98 22.20 -8.78
C PRO A 217 -17.67 21.21 -9.72
N GLU A 218 -16.90 20.55 -10.60
CA GLU A 218 -17.42 19.61 -11.60
C GLU A 218 -17.11 18.17 -11.19
N HIS A 219 -18.11 17.31 -11.32
CA HIS A 219 -17.95 15.87 -11.11
C HIS A 219 -17.09 15.27 -12.23
N ILE A 220 -16.06 14.51 -11.86
CA ILE A 220 -15.19 13.83 -12.81
C ILE A 220 -15.57 12.35 -12.84
N SER A 221 -16.29 11.95 -13.89
CA SER A 221 -16.77 10.58 -14.06
C SER A 221 -15.73 9.60 -14.63
N HIS A 222 -14.58 10.07 -15.09
CA HIS A 222 -13.55 9.26 -15.76
C HIS A 222 -12.19 9.42 -15.09
N CYS A 223 -11.30 8.46 -15.25
CA CYS A 223 -9.88 8.68 -14.92
C CYS A 223 -9.24 9.48 -16.07
N HIS A 224 -8.83 10.72 -15.79
CA HIS A 224 -8.22 11.58 -16.81
C HIS A 224 -6.71 11.40 -16.84
N MET A 225 -6.16 11.30 -18.04
CA MET A 225 -4.73 11.21 -18.31
C MET A 225 -4.37 12.24 -19.38
N HIS A 226 -3.79 13.36 -18.96
CA HIS A 226 -3.30 14.40 -19.84
C HIS A 226 -1.83 14.15 -20.15
N ILE A 227 -1.53 13.77 -21.39
CA ILE A 227 -0.17 13.49 -21.87
C ILE A 227 0.47 14.81 -22.32
N SER A 228 1.58 15.17 -21.71
CA SER A 228 2.35 16.37 -22.06
C SER A 228 3.84 16.06 -21.91
N PRO A 229 4.65 16.12 -22.99
CA PRO A 229 6.08 15.90 -22.88
C PRO A 229 6.69 16.81 -21.79
N PRO A 230 7.53 16.28 -20.88
CA PRO A 230 8.19 14.97 -20.87
C PRO A 230 7.48 13.89 -20.01
N GLY A 231 6.17 13.99 -19.85
CA GLY A 231 5.41 13.28 -18.84
C GLY A 231 3.91 13.16 -19.10
N TYR A 232 3.14 13.07 -18.01
CA TYR A 232 1.68 13.12 -18.01
C TYR A 232 1.15 13.60 -16.65
N THR A 233 -0.10 14.06 -16.63
CA THR A 233 -0.88 14.35 -15.42
C THR A 233 -2.09 13.44 -15.38
N GLY A 234 -2.24 12.67 -14.30
CA GLY A 234 -3.43 11.89 -14.01
C GLY A 234 -4.39 12.63 -13.07
N LEU A 235 -5.70 12.48 -13.25
CA LEU A 235 -6.72 12.94 -12.32
C LEU A 235 -7.75 11.83 -12.08
N ALA A 236 -8.14 11.65 -10.82
CA ALA A 236 -9.21 10.74 -10.42
C ALA A 236 -9.97 11.36 -9.24
N GLU A 237 -11.29 11.51 -9.38
CA GLU A 237 -12.13 11.94 -8.24
C GLU A 237 -12.22 10.82 -7.21
N VAL A 238 -11.87 11.12 -5.96
CA VAL A 238 -11.83 10.14 -4.85
C VAL A 238 -13.00 10.32 -3.88
N ALA A 239 -13.64 11.49 -3.91
CA ALA A 239 -14.90 11.82 -3.25
C ALA A 239 -15.49 13.06 -3.94
N PRO A 240 -16.80 13.34 -3.84
CA PRO A 240 -17.41 14.52 -4.46
C PRO A 240 -16.65 15.82 -4.17
N GLY A 241 -16.18 16.48 -5.23
CA GLY A 241 -15.42 17.72 -5.16
C GLY A 241 -13.97 17.56 -4.65
N LYS A 242 -13.49 16.32 -4.52
CA LYS A 242 -12.13 15.97 -4.11
C LYS A 242 -11.45 15.09 -5.15
N VAL A 243 -10.38 15.59 -5.75
CA VAL A 243 -9.68 14.95 -6.87
C VAL A 243 -8.23 14.68 -6.51
N ASN A 244 -7.78 13.45 -6.71
CA ASN A 244 -6.37 13.10 -6.73
C ASN A 244 -5.76 13.55 -8.06
N ILE A 245 -4.63 14.25 -8.00
CA ILE A 245 -3.86 14.67 -9.16
C ILE A 245 -2.44 14.17 -9.05
N VAL A 246 -1.94 13.51 -10.09
CA VAL A 246 -0.56 13.02 -10.14
C VAL A 246 0.16 13.50 -11.39
N LEU A 247 1.19 14.31 -11.21
CA LEU A 247 2.12 14.68 -12.27
C LEU A 247 3.28 13.67 -12.30
N VAL A 248 3.57 13.09 -13.45
CA VAL A 248 4.71 12.19 -13.65
C VAL A 248 5.55 12.70 -14.80
N GLY A 249 6.87 12.78 -14.63
CA GLY A 249 7.78 13.18 -15.70
C GLY A 249 9.19 12.60 -15.55
N ALA A 250 10.03 12.77 -16.57
CA ALA A 250 11.44 12.40 -16.48
C ALA A 250 12.14 13.24 -15.40
N ALA A 251 12.86 12.58 -14.48
CA ALA A 251 13.47 13.23 -13.31
C ALA A 251 14.49 14.31 -13.67
N SER A 252 15.06 14.28 -14.89
CA SER A 252 15.96 15.31 -15.40
C SER A 252 15.29 16.68 -15.60
N HIS A 253 13.96 16.71 -15.74
CA HIS A 253 13.19 17.96 -15.89
C HIS A 253 12.73 18.53 -14.55
N PHE A 254 12.99 17.83 -13.45
CA PHE A 254 12.72 18.30 -12.10
C PHE A 254 14.01 18.89 -11.52
N LEU A 255 13.95 20.14 -11.06
CA LEU A 255 15.05 20.76 -10.33
C LEU A 255 15.27 20.04 -8.98
N PRO A 256 16.49 19.91 -8.46
CA PRO A 256 16.73 19.31 -7.15
C PRO A 256 16.33 20.28 -6.01
N LEU A 257 15.05 20.63 -5.92
CA LEU A 257 14.51 21.54 -4.91
C LEU A 257 13.90 20.77 -3.72
N PRO A 258 13.83 21.39 -2.53
CA PRO A 258 13.06 20.86 -1.39
C PRO A 258 11.57 20.68 -1.72
N GLU A 259 10.87 19.81 -0.97
CA GLU A 259 9.45 19.47 -1.19
C GLU A 259 8.58 20.70 -1.08
N ALA A 260 8.84 21.50 -0.06
CA ALA A 260 8.19 22.79 0.16
C ALA A 260 8.26 23.68 -1.09
N ALA A 261 9.35 23.68 -1.86
CA ALA A 261 9.43 24.49 -3.07
C ALA A 261 8.50 23.97 -4.19
N TYR A 262 8.34 22.65 -4.30
CA TYR A 262 7.38 22.04 -5.22
C TYR A 262 5.94 22.25 -4.77
N GLU A 263 5.69 22.10 -3.48
CA GLU A 263 4.39 22.34 -2.87
C GLU A 263 3.95 23.81 -3.05
N GLU A 264 4.81 24.77 -2.72
CA GLU A 264 4.54 26.20 -2.94
C GLU A 264 4.36 26.51 -4.44
N ALA A 265 5.14 25.88 -5.32
CA ALA A 265 4.96 26.03 -6.75
C ALA A 265 3.61 25.50 -7.27
N ILE A 266 3.11 24.40 -6.70
CA ILE A 266 1.79 23.85 -7.00
C ILE A 266 0.70 24.77 -6.44
N LYS A 267 0.80 25.16 -5.16
CA LYS A 267 -0.15 26.06 -4.49
C LYS A 267 -0.30 27.41 -5.22
N ALA A 268 0.81 28.00 -5.64
CA ALA A 268 0.82 29.28 -6.36
C ALA A 268 0.18 29.22 -7.76
N ARG A 269 -0.12 28.02 -8.27
CA ARG A 269 -0.71 27.78 -9.60
C ARG A 269 -2.07 27.10 -9.53
N LEU A 270 -2.65 26.98 -8.33
CA LEU A 270 -3.99 26.41 -8.18
C LEU A 270 -5.02 27.33 -8.87
N PRO A 271 -5.98 26.75 -9.61
CA PRO A 271 -7.13 27.51 -10.08
C PRO A 271 -7.89 28.14 -8.90
N GLU A 272 -8.58 29.26 -9.17
CA GLU A 272 -9.41 29.91 -8.16
C GLU A 272 -10.45 28.94 -7.58
N GLY A 273 -10.60 28.91 -6.25
CA GLY A 273 -11.51 28.02 -5.54
C GLY A 273 -10.95 26.63 -5.21
N ILE A 274 -9.80 26.24 -5.76
CA ILE A 274 -9.15 24.96 -5.47
C ILE A 274 -8.19 25.08 -4.29
N VAL A 275 -8.31 24.16 -3.33
CA VAL A 275 -7.36 24.02 -2.21
C VAL A 275 -6.62 22.69 -2.32
N ALA A 276 -5.29 22.71 -2.26
CA ALA A 276 -4.49 21.48 -2.17
C ALA A 276 -4.28 21.08 -0.70
N VAL A 277 -4.61 19.84 -0.34
CA VAL A 277 -4.60 19.37 1.06
C VAL A 277 -3.31 18.65 1.45
N ASN A 278 -2.65 17.95 0.51
CA ASN A 278 -1.47 17.13 0.81
C ASN A 278 -0.62 16.91 -0.46
N VAL A 279 0.39 17.76 -0.72
CA VAL A 279 1.32 17.56 -1.85
C VAL A 279 2.43 16.62 -1.41
N GLN A 280 2.67 15.56 -2.18
CA GLN A 280 3.72 14.57 -1.90
C GLN A 280 4.62 14.34 -3.10
N ALA A 281 5.94 14.41 -2.89
CA ALA A 281 6.94 14.14 -3.92
C ALA A 281 7.52 12.72 -3.84
N PHE A 282 7.52 11.99 -4.95
CA PHE A 282 8.01 10.62 -5.04
C PHE A 282 8.99 10.39 -6.20
N ARG A 283 10.21 9.93 -5.89
CA ARG A 283 11.19 9.50 -6.90
C ARG A 283 11.41 8.00 -6.83
N ALA A 284 11.00 7.28 -7.86
CA ALA A 284 11.38 5.90 -8.15
C ALA A 284 11.86 5.03 -6.94
N GLY A 285 11.07 4.96 -5.86
CA GLY A 285 11.36 4.08 -4.70
C GLY A 285 11.84 4.75 -3.40
N ARG A 286 12.13 6.05 -3.38
CA ARG A 286 12.31 6.82 -2.13
C ARG A 286 11.27 7.93 -2.07
N ALA A 287 10.57 8.06 -0.94
CA ALA A 287 10.13 9.38 -0.53
C ALA A 287 11.42 10.20 -0.47
N LEU A 288 11.54 11.23 -1.31
CA LEU A 288 12.78 12.01 -1.31
C LEU A 288 12.97 12.70 0.05
N LEU A 289 11.87 12.91 0.77
CA LEU A 289 11.71 13.89 1.83
C LEU A 289 10.74 13.30 2.87
N GLN A 290 11.05 13.45 4.15
CA GLN A 290 10.17 13.01 5.24
C GLN A 290 9.11 14.09 5.49
N PRO A 291 7.90 13.72 5.97
CA PRO A 291 6.97 14.73 6.49
C PRO A 291 7.70 15.55 7.56
N VAL A 292 7.74 16.86 7.36
CA VAL A 292 8.20 17.78 8.39
C VAL A 292 7.08 17.85 9.41
N ASP A 293 7.26 17.25 10.58
CA ASP A 293 6.39 17.46 11.73
C ASP A 293 6.29 18.98 11.97
N ARG A 294 5.06 19.52 11.89
CA ARG A 294 4.73 20.87 12.34
C ARG A 294 4.35 20.83 13.81
#